data_AF-A0AAV1L078-F1
#
_entry.id   AF-A0AAV1L078-F1
#
_cell.length_a   1.000
_cell.length_b   1.000
_cell.length_c   1.000
_cell.angle_alpha   90.00
_cell.angle_beta   90.00
_cell.angle_gamma   90.00
#
_symmetry.space_group_name_H-M   'P 1'
#
loop_
_entity.id
_entity.type
_entity.pdbx_description
1 polymer ?
#
loop_
_entity_poly.entity_id
_entity_poly.type
_entity_poly.pdbx_seq_one_letter_code
_entity_poly.pdbx_strand_id
1 'polypeptide(L)'
;MVHLRASRHKSCFLRPDTGPCRADIIQWYYDVKQGRCYQFFWGGCQGNGNRFESQKQCIDYCKLNTSFPASGIPHYCSLSFNYGTCFGSFYRWAWDKLTKNCKRYMYSGCGGNQNNFQTRDECLNNCLNPSNNTLQGVHEITTCIPLNFADA
;
A
#
# COMPACT_ATOMS: atom_id res chain seq x y z
N MET A 1 -5.10 14.75 27.06
CA MET A 1 -4.62 15.34 25.79
C MET A 1 -4.77 14.32 24.68
N VAL A 2 -5.10 14.79 23.48
CA VAL A 2 -5.88 14.13 22.43
C VAL A 2 -5.25 12.83 21.90
N HIS A 3 -5.94 11.70 22.04
CA HIS A 3 -5.74 10.57 21.13
C HIS A 3 -6.30 10.96 19.76
N LEU A 4 -5.46 11.54 18.89
CA LEU A 4 -5.72 11.64 17.46
C LEU A 4 -5.73 10.22 16.89
N ARG A 5 -6.83 9.50 17.09
CA ARG A 5 -7.09 8.28 16.32
C ARG A 5 -7.45 8.77 14.91
N ALA A 6 -6.44 8.93 14.07
CA ALA A 6 -6.62 8.91 12.64
C ALA A 6 -7.39 7.63 12.32
N SER A 7 -8.68 7.75 12.07
CA SER A 7 -9.56 6.62 11.76
C SER A 7 -9.06 5.99 10.48
N ARG A 8 -8.24 4.95 10.60
CA ARG A 8 -7.74 4.17 9.47
C ARG A 8 -8.93 3.45 8.85
N HIS A 9 -9.43 3.95 7.71
CA HIS A 9 -10.51 3.30 6.99
C HIS A 9 -10.06 1.91 6.53
N LYS A 10 -10.60 0.86 7.15
CA LYS A 10 -10.19 -0.54 6.92
C LYS A 10 -10.29 -0.94 5.45
N SER A 11 -11.30 -0.41 4.74
CA SER A 11 -11.51 -0.63 3.31
C SER A 11 -10.29 -0.24 2.47
N CYS A 12 -9.56 0.81 2.82
CA CYS A 12 -8.38 1.25 2.06
C CYS A 12 -7.25 0.21 2.04
N PHE A 13 -7.25 -0.76 2.96
CA PHE A 13 -6.27 -1.84 2.99
C PHE A 13 -6.73 -3.11 2.26
N LEU A 14 -7.91 -3.08 1.65
CA LEU A 14 -8.40 -4.15 0.80
C LEU A 14 -7.79 -4.03 -0.60
N ARG A 15 -7.70 -5.13 -1.34
CA ARG A 15 -7.46 -5.07 -2.79
C ARG A 15 -8.78 -4.79 -3.52
N PRO A 16 -8.76 -4.22 -4.73
CA PRO A 16 -9.98 -4.04 -5.50
C PRO A 16 -10.65 -5.39 -5.77
N ASP A 17 -11.98 -5.37 -5.80
CA ASP A 17 -12.80 -6.55 -6.07
C ASP A 17 -13.82 -6.21 -7.15
N THR A 18 -13.63 -6.83 -8.32
CA THR A 18 -14.50 -6.70 -9.48
C THR A 18 -15.90 -7.24 -9.21
N GLY A 19 -16.06 -8.17 -8.26
CA GLY A 19 -17.34 -8.86 -8.03
C GLY A 19 -17.69 -9.84 -9.16
N PRO A 20 -18.86 -10.50 -9.07
CA PRO A 20 -19.24 -11.57 -9.99
C PRO A 20 -19.92 -11.07 -11.28
N CYS A 21 -20.41 -9.82 -11.29
CA CYS A 21 -21.03 -9.23 -12.46
C CYS A 21 -19.98 -8.86 -13.52
N ARG A 22 -20.42 -8.65 -14.78
CA ARG A 22 -19.53 -8.55 -15.96
C ARG A 22 -19.64 -7.23 -16.72
N ALA A 23 -20.08 -6.15 -16.06
CA ALA A 23 -20.02 -4.82 -16.64
C ALA A 23 -18.59 -4.25 -16.54
N ASP A 24 -18.21 -3.39 -17.48
CA ASP A 24 -16.91 -2.72 -17.48
C ASP A 24 -17.02 -1.29 -16.91
N ILE A 25 -17.36 -1.20 -15.62
CA ILE A 25 -17.53 0.11 -14.97
C ILE A 25 -16.21 0.54 -14.34
N ILE A 26 -15.65 1.64 -14.84
CA ILE A 26 -14.41 2.21 -14.31
C ILE A 26 -14.68 2.78 -12.91
N GLN A 27 -13.92 2.32 -11.94
CA GLN A 27 -13.93 2.78 -10.56
C GLN A 27 -12.51 2.98 -10.06
N TRP A 28 -12.35 3.67 -8.94
CA TRP A 28 -11.05 3.95 -8.31
C TRP A 28 -10.86 3.11 -7.05
N TYR A 29 -9.66 2.64 -6.80
CA TYR A 29 -9.26 2.01 -5.54
C TYR A 29 -7.94 2.58 -5.04
N TYR A 30 -7.70 2.53 -3.74
CA TYR A 30 -6.46 2.98 -3.11
C TYR A 30 -5.45 1.83 -2.98
N ASP A 31 -4.25 2.03 -3.52
CA ASP A 31 -3.09 1.16 -3.28
C ASP A 31 -2.25 1.77 -2.15
N VAL A 32 -2.26 1.12 -0.97
CA VAL A 32 -1.52 1.59 0.21
C VAL A 32 -0.01 1.35 0.09
N LYS A 33 0.42 0.45 -0.80
CA LYS A 33 1.85 0.21 -1.06
C LYS A 33 2.44 1.38 -1.85
N GLN A 34 1.64 1.94 -2.75
CA GLN A 34 2.04 3.05 -3.62
C GLN A 34 1.54 4.42 -3.15
N GLY A 35 0.67 4.46 -2.13
CA GLY A 35 0.11 5.69 -1.59
C GLY A 35 -0.74 6.47 -2.60
N ARG A 36 -1.34 5.79 -3.58
CA ARG A 36 -2.08 6.42 -4.68
C ARG A 36 -3.33 5.65 -5.09
N CYS A 37 -4.25 6.36 -5.73
CA CYS A 37 -5.47 5.79 -6.29
C CYS A 37 -5.29 5.37 -7.75
N TYR A 38 -5.90 4.25 -8.12
CA TYR A 38 -5.85 3.67 -9.45
C TYR A 38 -7.23 3.28 -9.96
N GLN A 39 -7.39 3.26 -11.27
CA GLN A 39 -8.58 2.73 -11.91
C GLN A 39 -8.58 1.21 -11.94
N PHE A 40 -9.77 0.62 -11.83
CA PHE A 40 -10.04 -0.80 -12.08
C PHE A 40 -11.46 -0.98 -12.65
N PHE A 41 -11.71 -2.13 -13.27
CA PHE A 41 -13.05 -2.51 -13.72
C PHE A 41 -13.83 -3.19 -12.60
N TRP A 42 -14.94 -2.56 -12.21
CA TRP A 42 -15.94 -3.13 -11.32
C TRP A 42 -17.12 -3.69 -12.13
N GLY A 43 -17.51 -4.92 -11.81
CA GLY A 43 -18.49 -5.70 -12.54
C GLY A 43 -19.92 -5.16 -12.49
N GLY A 44 -20.22 -4.16 -11.64
CA GLY A 44 -21.56 -3.62 -11.44
C GLY A 44 -22.35 -4.21 -10.27
N CYS A 45 -21.79 -5.17 -9.54
CA CYS A 45 -22.39 -5.68 -8.31
C CYS A 45 -21.36 -6.18 -7.30
N GLN A 46 -21.75 -6.27 -6.02
CA GLN A 46 -20.92 -6.74 -4.91
C GLN A 46 -19.54 -6.05 -4.84
N GLY A 47 -18.48 -6.81 -4.56
CA GLY A 47 -17.13 -6.29 -4.33
C GLY A 47 -16.93 -5.81 -2.89
N ASN A 48 -16.01 -4.87 -2.69
CA ASN A 48 -15.69 -4.33 -1.37
C ASN A 48 -15.60 -2.80 -1.36
N GLY A 49 -15.37 -2.23 -0.16
CA GLY A 49 -15.38 -0.79 0.07
C GLY A 49 -14.14 -0.01 -0.42
N ASN A 50 -13.14 -0.66 -1.03
CA ASN A 50 -12.04 0.04 -1.71
C ASN A 50 -12.44 0.36 -3.15
N ARG A 51 -13.53 1.11 -3.30
CA ARG A 51 -14.15 1.44 -4.59
C ARG A 51 -14.78 2.83 -4.51
N PHE A 52 -14.36 3.71 -5.39
CA PHE A 52 -14.73 5.13 -5.38
C PHE A 52 -15.01 5.61 -6.81
N GLU A 53 -15.94 6.53 -6.96
CA GLU A 53 -16.38 7.05 -8.26
C GLU A 53 -15.35 7.98 -8.90
N SER A 54 -14.51 8.62 -8.07
CA SER A 54 -13.47 9.54 -8.53
C SER A 54 -12.16 9.35 -7.79
N GLN A 55 -11.06 9.73 -8.45
CA GLN A 55 -9.74 9.78 -7.84
C GLN A 55 -9.73 10.67 -6.59
N LYS A 56 -10.42 11.82 -6.64
CA LYS A 56 -10.54 12.75 -5.52
C LYS A 56 -11.22 12.09 -4.31
N GLN A 57 -12.36 11.44 -4.51
CA GLN A 57 -13.06 10.73 -3.44
C GLN A 57 -12.17 9.65 -2.82
N CYS A 58 -11.46 8.88 -3.65
CA CYS A 58 -10.51 7.87 -3.19
C CYS A 58 -9.38 8.47 -2.34
N ILE A 59 -8.77 9.57 -2.79
CA ILE A 59 -7.69 10.25 -2.06
C ILE A 59 -8.23 10.82 -0.75
N ASP A 60 -9.31 11.60 -0.79
CA ASP A 60 -9.89 12.24 0.38
C ASP A 60 -10.31 11.21 1.44
N TYR A 61 -10.77 10.03 1.01
CA TYR A 61 -11.17 8.96 1.91
C TYR A 61 -9.99 8.13 2.43
N CYS A 62 -9.01 7.76 1.60
CA CYS A 62 -7.97 6.81 1.98
C CYS A 62 -6.61 7.40 2.32
N LYS A 63 -6.29 8.58 1.79
CA LYS A 63 -5.01 9.23 2.03
C LYS A 63 -5.04 9.82 3.43
N LEU A 64 -4.56 9.05 4.39
CA LEU A 64 -4.34 9.54 5.75
C LEU A 64 -3.29 10.65 5.69
N ASN A 65 -3.70 11.90 5.96
CA ASN A 65 -2.77 12.93 6.39
C ASN A 65 -2.41 12.65 7.84
N THR A 66 -1.36 11.87 8.09
CA THR A 66 -0.49 11.99 9.28
C THR A 66 0.57 10.90 9.28
N SER A 67 1.81 11.37 9.49
CA SER A 67 3.00 10.69 10.02
C SER A 67 2.95 9.16 10.08
N PHE A 68 3.88 8.56 9.34
CA PHE A 68 4.28 7.17 9.40
C PHE A 68 4.02 6.51 10.76
N PRO A 69 3.50 5.27 10.79
CA PRO A 69 3.39 4.53 12.05
C PRO A 69 4.74 4.59 12.76
N ALA A 70 4.76 4.93 14.06
CA ALA A 70 5.98 5.11 14.85
C ALA A 70 6.97 3.92 14.79
N SER A 71 6.49 2.76 14.32
CA SER A 71 7.25 1.53 14.09
C SER A 71 7.93 1.44 12.71
N GLY A 72 7.73 2.40 11.80
CA GLY A 72 8.17 2.34 10.40
C GLY A 72 7.40 1.32 9.54
N ILE A 73 6.87 0.24 10.14
CA ILE A 73 6.22 -0.86 9.42
C ILE A 73 4.85 -0.45 8.87
N PRO A 74 4.60 -0.58 7.55
CA PRO A 74 3.31 -0.31 6.97
C PRO A 74 2.20 -1.17 7.59
N HIS A 75 1.06 -0.56 7.88
CA HIS A 75 -0.05 -1.25 8.55
C HIS A 75 -0.54 -2.49 7.79
N TYR A 76 -0.50 -2.48 6.45
CA TYR A 76 -0.90 -3.65 5.67
C TYR A 76 0.00 -4.87 5.94
N CYS A 77 1.30 -4.70 6.24
CA CYS A 77 2.17 -5.80 6.66
C CYS A 77 1.76 -6.42 8.01
N SER A 78 0.96 -5.73 8.82
CA SER A 78 0.48 -6.27 10.11
C SER A 78 -0.79 -7.14 9.99
N LEU A 79 -1.47 -7.07 8.84
CA LEU A 79 -2.67 -7.84 8.54
C LEU A 79 -2.31 -9.30 8.27
N SER A 80 -3.18 -10.25 8.62
CA SER A 80 -3.05 -11.63 8.14
C SER A 80 -3.33 -11.70 6.64
N PHE A 81 -2.71 -12.65 5.92
CA PHE A 81 -3.07 -12.92 4.53
C PHE A 81 -4.57 -13.21 4.41
N ASN A 82 -5.21 -12.66 3.38
CA ASN A 82 -6.62 -12.91 3.10
C ASN A 82 -6.76 -13.54 1.71
N TYR A 83 -7.34 -14.74 1.68
CA TYR A 83 -7.56 -15.54 0.47
C TYR A 83 -8.38 -14.80 -0.58
N GLY A 84 -9.29 -13.92 -0.17
CA GLY A 84 -10.28 -13.25 -1.02
C GLY A 84 -11.56 -14.06 -1.18
N THR A 85 -12.35 -13.70 -2.17
CA THR A 85 -13.75 -14.13 -2.35
C THR A 85 -13.99 -14.89 -3.66
N CYS A 86 -12.99 -14.97 -4.53
CA CYS A 86 -13.07 -15.67 -5.82
C CYS A 86 -12.71 -17.17 -5.69
N PHE A 87 -12.65 -17.85 -6.84
CA PHE A 87 -12.37 -19.30 -6.92
C PHE A 87 -11.09 -19.64 -7.70
N GLY A 88 -10.26 -18.64 -8.02
CA GLY A 88 -8.96 -18.85 -8.64
C GLY A 88 -7.92 -19.42 -7.67
N SER A 89 -6.75 -19.77 -8.21
CA SER A 89 -5.64 -20.33 -7.42
C SER A 89 -4.33 -19.73 -7.88
N PHE A 90 -4.03 -18.53 -7.39
CA PHE A 90 -2.82 -17.78 -7.74
C PHE A 90 -1.86 -17.76 -6.56
N TYR A 91 -0.62 -18.22 -6.75
CA TYR A 91 0.37 -18.11 -5.69
C TYR A 91 0.75 -16.66 -5.45
N ARG A 92 0.73 -16.26 -4.17
CA ARG A 92 1.12 -14.92 -3.70
C ARG A 92 1.97 -15.04 -2.44
N TRP A 93 2.80 -14.04 -2.21
CA TRP A 93 3.60 -13.92 -0.99
C TRP A 93 2.89 -13.01 0.00
N ALA A 94 3.03 -13.28 1.28
CA ALA A 94 2.51 -12.44 2.36
C ALA A 94 3.46 -12.47 3.55
N TRP A 95 3.57 -11.33 4.22
CA TRP A 95 4.40 -11.17 5.40
C TRP A 95 3.77 -11.88 6.60
N ASP A 96 4.54 -12.75 7.23
CA ASP A 96 4.20 -13.39 8.48
C ASP A 96 4.94 -12.66 9.62
N LYS A 97 4.18 -11.90 10.42
CA LYS A 97 4.73 -11.07 11.50
C LYS A 97 5.32 -11.84 12.68
N LEU A 98 5.00 -13.14 12.81
CA LEU A 98 5.49 -14.00 13.89
C LEU A 98 6.87 -14.55 13.52
N THR A 99 6.99 -15.09 12.30
CA THR A 99 8.25 -15.63 11.77
C THR A 99 9.16 -14.59 11.15
N LYS A 100 8.68 -13.35 10.99
CA LYS A 100 9.40 -12.24 10.35
C LYS A 100 9.91 -12.61 8.96
N ASN A 101 9.08 -13.30 8.17
CA ASN A 101 9.44 -13.75 6.83
C ASN A 101 8.22 -13.76 5.91
N CYS A 102 8.46 -13.78 4.60
CA CYS A 102 7.42 -13.88 3.59
C CYS A 102 7.11 -15.36 3.31
N LYS A 103 5.84 -15.74 3.42
CA LYS A 103 5.34 -17.08 3.12
C LYS A 103 4.45 -17.05 1.89
N ARG A 104 4.41 -18.17 1.16
CA ARG A 104 3.58 -18.34 -0.03
C ARG A 104 2.19 -18.85 0.36
N TYR A 105 1.15 -18.23 -0.18
CA TYR A 105 -0.26 -18.56 0.02
C TYR A 105 -0.97 -18.69 -1.33
N MET A 106 -2.11 -19.38 -1.34
CA MET A 106 -3.04 -19.37 -2.48
C MET A 106 -3.96 -18.15 -2.36
N TYR A 107 -4.09 -17.37 -3.43
CA TYR A 107 -5.00 -16.25 -3.55
C TYR A 107 -6.09 -16.57 -4.56
N SER A 108 -7.34 -16.25 -4.20
CA SER A 108 -8.52 -16.49 -5.01
C SER A 108 -8.59 -15.71 -6.33
N GLY A 109 -7.85 -14.61 -6.45
CA GLY A 109 -7.85 -13.74 -7.64
C GLY A 109 -8.55 -12.39 -7.46
N CYS A 110 -9.44 -12.23 -6.48
CA CYS A 110 -10.10 -10.95 -6.20
C CYS A 110 -10.25 -10.66 -4.70
N GLY A 111 -10.46 -9.39 -4.36
CA GLY A 111 -10.63 -8.95 -2.98
C GLY A 111 -9.42 -9.31 -2.10
N GLY A 112 -9.67 -9.62 -0.84
CA GLY A 112 -8.62 -9.79 0.16
C GLY A 112 -7.96 -8.47 0.54
N ASN A 113 -6.74 -8.52 1.05
CA ASN A 113 -6.05 -7.34 1.56
C ASN A 113 -4.67 -7.15 0.93
N GLN A 114 -4.03 -6.03 1.24
CA GLN A 114 -2.75 -5.64 0.64
C GLN A 114 -1.52 -6.33 1.24
N ASN A 115 -1.66 -7.20 2.24
CA ASN A 115 -0.61 -8.18 2.58
C ASN A 115 -0.63 -9.33 1.56
N ASN A 116 -0.38 -8.99 0.30
CA ASN A 116 -0.47 -9.86 -0.85
C ASN A 116 0.45 -9.31 -1.95
N PHE A 117 1.52 -10.01 -2.21
CA PHE A 117 2.63 -9.63 -3.07
C PHE A 117 2.82 -10.67 -4.17
N GLN A 118 3.24 -10.23 -5.35
CA GLN A 118 3.46 -11.14 -6.47
C GLN A 118 4.75 -11.94 -6.29
N THR A 119 5.80 -11.31 -5.74
CA THR A 119 7.11 -11.94 -5.52
C THR A 119 7.54 -11.90 -4.06
N ARG A 120 8.47 -12.80 -3.70
CA ARG A 120 9.05 -12.82 -2.35
C ARG A 120 9.79 -11.52 -2.06
N ASP A 121 10.54 -11.01 -3.03
CA ASP A 121 11.34 -9.79 -2.88
C ASP A 121 10.45 -8.55 -2.72
N GLU A 122 9.33 -8.47 -3.45
CA GLU A 122 8.32 -7.40 -3.23
C GLU A 122 7.84 -7.43 -1.77
N CYS A 123 7.51 -8.61 -1.25
CA CYS A 123 7.08 -8.76 0.14
C CYS A 123 8.17 -8.36 1.16
N LEU A 124 9.42 -8.81 0.96
CA LEU A 124 10.52 -8.49 1.87
C LEU A 124 10.84 -6.99 1.85
N ASN A 125 10.93 -6.38 0.67
CA ASN A 125 11.23 -4.96 0.52
C ASN A 125 10.17 -4.06 1.14
N ASN A 126 8.90 -4.49 1.17
CA ASN A 126 7.82 -3.72 1.79
C ASN A 126 7.69 -3.96 3.30
N CYS A 127 8.07 -5.13 3.83
CA CYS A 127 7.73 -5.53 5.20
C CYS A 127 8.89 -5.94 6.12
N LEU A 128 10.07 -6.33 5.61
CA LEU A 128 11.21 -6.79 6.41
C LEU A 128 11.89 -5.63 7.14
N ASN A 129 12.13 -4.54 6.42
CA ASN A 129 12.71 -3.29 6.92
C ASN A 129 12.16 -2.17 6.04
N PRO A 130 11.04 -1.54 6.42
CA PRO A 130 10.68 -0.27 5.82
C PRO A 130 11.83 0.64 6.18
N SER A 131 12.60 1.09 5.19
CA SER A 131 13.66 2.07 5.44
C SER A 131 13.06 3.14 6.34
N ASN A 132 13.65 3.39 7.50
CA ASN A 132 13.64 4.74 8.05
C ASN A 132 14.42 5.56 7.02
N ASN A 133 13.80 5.88 5.89
CA ASN A 133 14.26 6.94 5.04
C ASN A 133 13.90 8.24 5.75
N THR A 134 14.60 8.47 6.86
CA THR A 134 15.17 9.77 7.16
C THR A 134 16.28 10.01 6.14
N LEU A 135 15.92 10.02 4.85
CA LEU A 135 16.46 11.06 3.99
C LEU A 135 15.41 12.15 4.08
N GLN A 136 15.66 13.02 5.05
CA GLN A 136 15.35 14.43 4.90
C GLN A 136 15.51 14.78 3.41
N GLY A 137 14.54 15.50 2.86
CA GLY A 137 14.85 16.41 1.78
C GLY A 137 15.90 17.38 2.30
N VAL A 138 17.17 16.99 2.23
CA VAL A 138 18.27 17.93 2.08
C VAL A 138 18.27 18.18 0.59
N HIS A 139 17.66 19.31 0.22
CA HIS A 139 17.97 19.96 -1.04
C HIS A 139 19.49 19.85 -1.27
N GLU A 140 19.89 19.41 -2.45
CA GLU A 140 21.26 19.45 -2.91
C GLU A 140 21.86 20.83 -2.60
N ILE A 141 22.68 20.92 -1.54
CA ILE A 141 23.61 22.03 -1.41
C ILE A 141 24.87 21.54 -2.09
N THR A 142 24.92 21.71 -3.41
CA THR A 142 26.19 21.75 -4.13
C THR A 142 26.89 23.04 -3.73
N THR A 143 27.57 23.04 -2.58
CA THR A 143 28.59 24.05 -2.31
C THR A 143 29.81 23.71 -3.15
N CYS A 144 29.96 24.41 -4.26
CA CYS A 144 31.27 24.57 -4.88
C CYS A 144 32.14 25.35 -3.88
N ILE A 145 33.06 24.67 -3.22
CA ILE A 145 34.23 25.32 -2.60
C ILE A 145 35.36 25.18 -3.63
N PRO A 146 35.72 26.24 -4.38
CA PRO A 146 37.00 26.28 -5.06
C PRO A 146 38.11 26.50 -4.05
N LEU A 147 39.20 25.75 -4.24
CA LEU A 147 40.45 25.80 -3.50
C LEU A 147 41.02 27.23 -3.40
N ASN A 148 41.61 27.51 -2.25
CA ASN A 148 42.38 28.72 -1.96
C ASN A 148 43.36 29.08 -3.09
N PHE A 149 43.29 30.32 -3.55
CA PHE A 149 44.44 31.03 -4.10
C PHE A 149 44.78 32.17 -3.15
N ALA A 150 45.80 31.95 -2.33
CA ALA A 150 46.63 33.02 -1.77
C ALA A 150 48.04 32.76 -2.31
N ASP A 151 48.59 33.76 -3.02
CA ASP A 151 50.01 34.10 -3.20
C ASP A 151 50.22 34.81 -4.55
N ALA A 152 50.10 36.15 -4.55
CA ALA A 152 50.86 37.15 -5.31
C ALA A 152 50.19 38.54 -5.22
#